data_AF-A0A1H2VBP2-F1
#
_entry.id   AF-A0A1H2VBP2-F1
#
_cell.length_a   1.000
_cell.length_b   1.000
_cell.length_c   1.000
_cell.angle_alpha   90.00
_cell.angle_beta   90.00
_cell.angle_gamma   90.00
#
_symmetry.space_group_name_H-M   'P 1'
#
loop_
_entity.id
_entity.type
_entity.pdbx_description
1 polymer ?
#
loop_
_entity_poly.entity_id
_entity_poly.type
_entity_poly.pdbx_seq_one_letter_code
_entity_poly.pdbx_strand_id
1 'polypeptide(L)' 'MKYAWIKQHQGEFTVLSMCRFLQVSQSAYYDWLHRIPSFREREDEQLSDILKKYLKKAGIHTAPAVSK' A
#
# COMPACT_ATOMS: atom_id res chain seq x y z
N MET A 1 -5.20 2.40 1.07
CA MET A 1 -5.93 1.57 0.07
C MET A 1 -6.44 0.29 0.69
N LYS A 2 -7.70 -0.11 0.45
CA LYS A 2 -8.32 -1.33 1.01
C LYS A 2 -7.51 -2.61 0.70
N TYR A 3 -7.01 -2.73 -0.53
CA TYR A 3 -6.21 -3.90 -0.95
C TYR A 3 -4.85 -3.99 -0.25
N ALA A 4 -4.22 -2.84 0.05
CA ALA A 4 -2.98 -2.82 0.82
C ALA A 4 -3.19 -3.31 2.25
N TRP A 5 -4.32 -2.96 2.86
CA TRP A 5 -4.70 -3.47 4.19
C TRP A 5 -4.96 -4.98 4.16
N ILE A 6 -5.67 -5.49 3.14
CA ILE A 6 -5.88 -6.94 2.95
C ILE A 6 -4.54 -7.66 2.83
N LYS A 7 -3.61 -7.15 2.00
CA LYS A 7 -2.26 -7.73 1.82
C LYS A 7 -1.47 -7.80 3.13
N GLN A 8 -1.58 -6.77 3.97
CA GLN A 8 -0.90 -6.72 5.27
C GLN A 8 -1.42 -7.78 6.25
N HIS A 9 -2.70 -8.16 6.19
CA HIS A 9 -3.36 -9.05 7.15
C HIS A 9 -3.67 -10.45 6.58
N GLN A 10 -3.09 -10.84 5.44
CA GLN A 10 -3.30 -12.16 4.81
C GLN A 10 -2.88 -13.35 5.69
N GLY A 11 -2.03 -13.14 6.71
CA GLY A 11 -1.62 -14.17 7.66
C GLY A 11 -2.57 -14.36 8.84
N GLU A 12 -3.44 -13.39 9.11
CA GLU A 12 -4.36 -13.39 10.26
C GLU A 12 -5.78 -13.79 9.85
N PHE A 13 -6.20 -13.40 8.65
CA PHE A 13 -7.53 -13.66 8.12
C PHE A 13 -7.46 -14.17 6.68
N THR A 14 -8.49 -14.91 6.25
CA THR A 14 -8.59 -15.29 4.85
C THR A 14 -8.92 -14.06 3.99
N VAL A 15 -8.35 -14.02 2.78
CA VAL A 15 -8.65 -12.97 1.78
C VAL A 15 -10.17 -12.86 1.54
N LEU A 16 -10.86 -14.00 1.47
CA LEU A 16 -12.30 -14.03 1.24
C LEU A 16 -13.09 -13.30 2.34
N SER A 17 -12.75 -13.54 3.62
CA SER A 17 -13.40 -12.88 4.75
C SER A 17 -13.16 -11.38 4.73
N MET A 18 -11.92 -10.95 4.46
CA MET A 18 -11.59 -9.52 4.38
C MET A 18 -12.24 -8.83 3.17
N CYS A 19 -12.30 -9.49 2.01
CA CYS A 19 -12.97 -8.96 0.82
C CYS A 19 -14.48 -8.75 1.07
N ARG A 20 -15.12 -9.70 1.76
CA ARG A 20 -16.53 -9.56 2.18
C ARG A 20 -16.72 -8.41 3.16
N PHE A 21 -15.86 -8.31 4.18
CA PHE A 21 -15.92 -7.25 5.19
C PHE A 21 -15.76 -5.85 4.59
N LEU A 22 -14.80 -5.69 3.68
CA LEU A 22 -14.50 -4.40 3.05
C LEU A 22 -15.37 -4.09 1.83
N GLN A 23 -16.27 -5.01 1.47
CA GLN A 23 -17.15 -4.97 0.30
C GLN A 23 -16.37 -4.71 -1.00
N VAL A 24 -15.32 -5.49 -1.23
CA VAL A 24 -14.50 -5.42 -2.45
C VAL A 24 -14.50 -6.77 -3.17
N SER A 25 -14.27 -6.73 -4.49
CA SER A 25 -14.13 -7.95 -5.28
C SER A 25 -12.82 -8.67 -4.96
N GLN A 26 -12.91 -9.99 -4.81
CA GLN A 26 -11.74 -10.85 -4.68
C GLN A 26 -10.91 -10.90 -5.97
N SER A 27 -11.55 -10.89 -7.15
CA SER A 27 -10.82 -10.85 -8.42
C SER A 27 -10.02 -9.56 -8.56
N ALA A 28 -10.65 -8.42 -8.27
CA ALA A 28 -9.99 -7.12 -8.31
C ALA A 28 -8.83 -7.01 -7.31
N TYR A 29 -8.90 -7.71 -6.17
CA TYR A 29 -7.78 -7.81 -5.23
C TYR A 29 -6.59 -8.54 -5.86
N TYR A 30 -6.80 -9.69 -6.49
CA TYR A 30 -5.71 -10.43 -7.14
C TYR A 30 -5.19 -9.68 -8.37
N ASP A 31 -6.05 -9.03 -9.15
CA ASP A 31 -5.64 -8.16 -10.25
C ASP A 31 -4.75 -7.02 -9.74
N TRP A 32 -5.13 -6.39 -8.63
CA TRP A 32 -4.33 -5.37 -7.97
C TRP A 32 -3.00 -5.93 -7.44
N LEU A 33 -2.99 -7.16 -6.92
CA LEU A 33 -1.80 -7.82 -6.39
C LEU A 33 -0.77 -8.10 -7.48
N HIS A 34 -1.23 -8.43 -8.69
CA HIS A 34 -0.38 -8.72 -9.85
C HIS A 34 -0.14 -7.50 -10.75
N ARG A 35 -0.74 -6.34 -10.45
CA ARG A 35 -0.57 -5.14 -11.26
C ARG A 35 0.90 -4.73 -11.25
N ILE A 36 1.40 -4.37 -12.42
CA ILE A 36 2.71 -3.73 -12.53
C ILE A 36 2.52 -2.25 -12.14
N PRO A 37 3.25 -1.74 -11.13
CA PRO A 37 3.14 -0.33 -10.77
C PRO A 37 3.52 0.53 -11.97
N SER A 38 2.73 1.57 -12.21
CA SER A 38 2.96 2.50 -13.31
C SER A 38 4.28 3.25 -13.12
N PHE A 39 4.78 3.87 -14.18
CA PHE A 39 6.01 4.68 -14.12
C PHE A 39 5.93 5.75 -13.01
N ARG A 40 4.80 6.44 -12.91
CA ARG A 40 4.55 7.46 -11.88
C ARG A 40 4.55 6.89 -10.46
N GLU A 41 3.91 5.74 -10.26
CA GLU A 41 3.89 5.10 -8.93
C GLU A 41 5.29 4.66 -8.49
N ARG A 42 6.17 4.27 -9.43
CA ARG A 42 7.58 3.99 -9.13
C ARG A 42 8.35 5.24 -8.75
N GLU A 43 8.14 6.35 -9.46
CA GLU A 43 8.74 7.64 -9.11
C GLU A 43 8.29 8.12 -7.73
N ASP A 44 7.00 7.98 -7.41
CA ASP A 44 6.44 8.34 -6.10
C ASP A 44 7.04 7.48 -4.97
N GLU A 45 7.23 6.18 -5.20
CA GLU A 45 7.86 5.28 -4.23
C GLU A 45 9.33 5.66 -4.00
N GLN A 46 10.08 5.96 -5.07
CA GLN A 46 11.45 6.45 -4.97
C GLN A 46 11.54 7.78 -4.20
N LEU A 47 10.63 8.71 -4.49
CA LEU A 47 10.58 10.00 -3.80
C LEU A 47 10.23 9.83 -2.31
N SER A 48 9.26 8.95 -2.01
CA SER A 48 8.88 8.60 -0.65
C SER A 48 10.05 8.00 0.13
N ASP A 49 10.85 7.14 -0.49
CA ASP A 49 12.02 6.53 0.14
C ASP A 49 13.16 7.53 0.39
N ILE A 50 13.39 8.46 -0.53
CA ILE A 50 14.32 9.58 -0.32
C ILE A 50 13.84 10.40 0.89
N LEU A 51 12.56 10.76 0.93
CA LEU A 51 11.98 11.56 2.00
C LEU A 51 12.09 10.85 3.36
N LYS A 52 11.78 9.54 3.43
CA LYS A 52 11.97 8.73 4.64
C LYS A 52 13.41 8.77 5.14
N LYS A 53 14.40 8.65 4.24
CA LYS A 53 15.83 8.71 4.60
C LYS A 53 16.20 10.07 5.20
N TYR A 54 15.74 11.16 4.58
CA TYR A 54 15.97 12.52 5.09
C TYR A 54 15.30 12.75 6.44
N LEU A 55 14.04 12.35 6.60
CA LEU A 55 13.28 12.51 7.84
C LEU A 55 13.90 11.71 8.99
N LYS A 56 14.33 10.46 8.73
CA LYS A 56 15.07 9.64 9.70
C LYS A 56 16.35 10.34 10.17
N LYS A 57 17.09 10.97 9.24
CA LYS A 57 18.32 11.72 9.56
C LYS A 57 18.04 12.98 10.38
N ALA A 58 16.90 13.63 10.15
CA ALA A 58 16.48 14.84 10.86
C ALA A 58 15.85 14.55 12.24
N GLY A 59 15.61 13.28 12.60
CA GLY A 59 14.92 12.91 13.84
C GLY A 59 13.42 13.24 13.84
N ILE A 60 12.85 13.52 12.66
CA ILE A 60 11.46 13.95 12.49
C ILE A 60 10.63 12.72 12.11
N HIS A 61 9.78 12.25 13.02
CA HIS A 61 8.87 11.11 12.78
C HIS A 61 7.52 11.56 12.20
N THR A 62 7.50 12.48 11.24
CA THR A 62 6.24 12.85 10.57
C THR A 62 6.06 11.96 9.34
N ALA A 63 5.07 11.07 9.35
CA ALA A 63 4.74 10.25 8.20
C ALA A 63 4.28 11.14 7.04
N PRO A 64 4.92 11.11 5.86
CA PRO A 64 4.47 11.90 4.73
C PRO A 64 3.19 11.26 4.20
N ALA A 65 2.06 11.92 4.42
CA ALA A 65 0.79 11.55 3.81
C ALA A 65 0.83 11.96 2.33
N VAL A 66 1.33 11.08 1.47
CA VAL A 66 1.15 11.23 0.02
C VAL A 66 -0.13 10.51 -0.36
N SER A 67 -1.18 11.30 -0.57
CA SER A 67 -2.50 10.84 -1.00
C SER A 67 -2.73 11.27 -2.45
N LYS A 68 -2.87 10.31 -3.37
CA LYS A 68 -3.79 10.31 -4.51
C LYS A 68 -3.84 8.93 -5.16
#